data_AF-A0AAN7VRT5-F1
#
_entry.id   AF-A0AAN7VRT5-F1
#
_cell.length_a   1.000
_cell.length_b   1.000
_cell.length_c   1.000
_cell.angle_alpha   90.00
_cell.angle_beta   90.00
_cell.angle_gamma   90.00
#
_symmetry.space_group_name_H-M   'P 1'
#
loop_
_entity.id
_entity.type
_entity.pdbx_description
1 polymer ?
#
loop_
_entity_poly.entity_id
_entity_poly.type
_entity_poly.pdbx_seq_one_letter_code
_entity_poly.pdbx_strand_id
1 'polypeptide(L)'
;MRSCALSYFLILPVFSNALFTRSPCYDGVFTLVSRGSEEPQGQSVLETIAGGIAAAIPGSGSNEVVYPALLSFWDSAPTGATNAQQQLQDYYEQCPDGKIVLLGYSQGSYVLTTALAGGNYSGQGWSPLASNIANNIAAIVLFGDQSRMLGQGTLATGTNCATTCTATAPLALKGPYSTSIQVYFDRLEEWCDADGEADGDFAKAI
;
A
#
# COMPACT_ATOMS: atom_id res chain seq x y z
N MET A 1 26.99 38.93 -71.93
CA MET A 1 27.39 38.34 -70.64
C MET A 1 26.15 38.30 -69.75
N ARG A 2 25.58 37.12 -69.48
CA ARG A 2 24.47 36.92 -68.55
C ARG A 2 24.96 35.94 -67.50
N SER A 3 25.10 36.41 -66.26
CA SER A 3 25.56 35.60 -65.13
C SER A 3 24.34 35.02 -64.40
N CYS A 4 24.27 33.70 -64.26
CA CYS A 4 23.32 33.00 -63.40
C CYS A 4 23.92 32.89 -61.99
N ALA A 5 23.21 33.39 -60.98
CA ALA A 5 23.57 33.19 -59.57
C ALA A 5 22.86 31.93 -59.03
N LEU A 6 23.64 30.99 -58.52
CA LEU A 6 23.14 29.77 -57.86
C LEU A 6 22.91 30.09 -56.37
N SER A 7 21.66 30.02 -55.92
CA SER A 7 21.28 30.22 -54.52
C SER A 7 21.32 28.88 -53.79
N TYR A 8 22.14 28.76 -52.76
CA TYR A 8 22.23 27.57 -51.91
C TYR A 8 21.32 27.76 -50.69
N PHE A 9 20.28 26.92 -50.57
CA PHE A 9 19.44 26.87 -49.37
C PHE A 9 20.10 25.95 -48.32
N LEU A 10 20.43 26.52 -47.16
CA LEU A 10 20.84 25.80 -45.97
C LEU A 10 19.60 25.19 -45.30
N ILE A 11 19.55 23.86 -45.22
CA ILE A 11 18.51 23.12 -44.48
C ILE A 11 19.05 22.83 -43.09
N LEU A 12 18.43 23.41 -42.06
CA LEU A 12 18.75 23.13 -40.65
C LEU A 12 17.98 21.89 -40.19
N PRO A 13 18.60 20.97 -39.42
CA PRO A 13 17.91 19.82 -38.86
C PRO A 13 16.98 20.27 -37.73
N VAL A 14 15.68 19.99 -37.88
CA VAL A 14 14.70 20.18 -36.81
C VAL A 14 14.84 18.99 -35.86
N PHE A 15 15.37 19.23 -34.67
CA PHE A 15 15.34 18.26 -33.59
C PHE A 15 13.91 18.20 -33.04
N SER A 16 13.19 17.11 -33.34
CA SER A 16 11.93 16.80 -32.67
C SER A 16 12.21 16.47 -31.20
N ASN A 17 11.93 17.42 -30.30
CA ASN A 17 11.79 17.11 -28.88
C ASN A 17 10.53 16.26 -28.71
N ALA A 18 10.70 14.94 -28.63
CA ALA A 18 9.62 14.07 -28.19
C ALA A 18 9.26 14.47 -26.74
N LEU A 19 8.08 15.08 -26.59
CA LEU A 19 7.47 15.24 -25.27
C LEU A 19 7.04 13.85 -24.82
N PHE A 20 7.85 13.21 -23.98
CA PHE A 20 7.39 12.04 -23.24
C PHE A 20 6.25 12.51 -22.34
N THR A 21 5.02 12.06 -22.63
CA THR A 21 3.95 12.11 -21.64
C THR A 21 4.42 11.27 -20.46
N ARG A 22 4.67 11.92 -19.31
CA ARG A 22 5.03 11.23 -18.08
C ARG A 22 3.89 10.24 -17.79
N SER A 23 4.15 8.95 -17.96
CA SER A 23 3.17 7.92 -17.66
C SER A 23 2.80 8.04 -16.19
N PRO A 24 1.50 8.04 -15.82
CA PRO A 24 1.09 7.95 -14.43
C PRO A 24 1.44 6.59 -13.81
N CYS A 25 1.83 5.61 -14.65
CA CYS A 25 2.15 4.25 -14.24
C CYS A 25 3.62 4.09 -13.90
N TYR A 26 3.86 3.32 -12.86
CA TYR A 26 5.19 2.84 -12.52
C TYR A 26 5.53 1.63 -13.41
N ASP A 27 6.71 1.67 -14.04
CA ASP A 27 7.24 0.55 -14.84
C ASP A 27 7.60 -0.65 -13.95
N GLY A 28 7.96 -0.38 -12.69
CA GLY A 28 8.19 -1.38 -11.65
C GLY A 28 6.91 -1.66 -10.86
N VAL A 29 6.89 -1.25 -9.59
CA VAL A 29 5.73 -1.39 -8.71
C VAL A 29 5.27 -0.04 -8.14
N PHE A 30 3.97 0.08 -7.92
CA PHE A 30 3.38 1.11 -7.08
C PHE A 30 3.30 0.61 -5.64
N THR A 31 3.99 1.29 -4.72
CA THR A 31 3.92 0.98 -3.29
C THR A 31 2.96 1.93 -2.59
N LEU A 32 1.92 1.40 -1.95
CA LEU A 32 1.04 2.19 -1.10
C LEU A 32 1.39 1.94 0.36
N VAL A 33 1.86 2.99 1.03
CA VAL A 33 2.28 2.97 2.43
C VAL A 33 1.15 3.48 3.32
N SER A 34 0.88 2.82 4.44
CA SER A 34 -0.03 3.30 5.49
C SER A 34 0.69 3.31 6.82
N ARG A 35 0.90 4.52 7.35
CA ARG A 35 1.66 4.78 8.57
C ARG A 35 0.91 4.38 9.85
N GLY A 36 1.60 4.36 10.98
CA GLY A 36 1.02 4.19 12.30
C GLY A 36 0.49 5.48 12.91
N SER A 37 -0.13 5.35 14.08
CA SER A 37 -0.63 6.49 14.85
C SER A 37 0.50 7.49 15.16
N GLU A 38 0.18 8.77 15.10
CA GLU A 38 1.06 9.92 15.40
C GLU A 38 2.26 10.11 14.47
N GLU A 39 2.49 9.21 13.52
CA GLU A 39 3.49 9.45 12.48
C GLU A 39 3.06 10.65 11.61
N PRO A 40 3.96 11.57 11.25
CA PRO A 40 3.65 12.64 10.31
C PRO A 40 3.36 12.09 8.91
N GLN A 41 2.43 12.74 8.18
CA GLN A 41 2.16 12.39 6.79
C GLN A 41 3.43 12.49 5.94
N GLY A 42 3.71 11.45 5.16
CA GLY A 42 4.87 11.30 4.28
C GLY A 42 6.16 10.95 5.01
N GLN A 43 6.07 10.56 6.29
CA GLN A 43 7.22 10.22 7.13
C GLN A 43 6.99 8.93 7.92
N SER A 44 6.22 7.99 7.37
CA SER A 44 6.13 6.63 7.90
C SER A 44 7.52 6.02 8.11
N VAL A 45 7.71 5.27 9.20
CA VAL A 45 8.86 4.39 9.40
C VAL A 45 9.07 3.42 8.23
N LEU A 46 8.00 3.11 7.49
CA LEU A 46 8.02 2.22 6.32
C LEU A 46 8.60 2.88 5.06
N GLU A 47 8.86 4.20 5.06
CA GLU A 47 9.48 4.87 3.91
C GLU A 47 10.87 4.31 3.60
N THR A 48 11.58 3.78 4.60
CA THR A 48 12.85 3.06 4.39
C THR A 48 12.65 1.80 3.54
N ILE A 49 11.60 1.03 3.82
CA ILE A 49 11.25 -0.18 3.06
C ILE A 49 10.80 0.19 1.66
N ALA A 50 9.94 1.20 1.51
CA ALA A 50 9.50 1.71 0.21
C ALA A 50 10.68 2.19 -0.65
N GLY A 51 11.63 2.92 -0.06
CA GLY A 51 12.87 3.32 -0.72
C GLY A 51 13.74 2.13 -1.14
N GLY A 52 13.82 1.10 -0.30
CA GLY A 52 14.50 -0.17 -0.62
C GLY A 52 13.87 -0.89 -1.82
N ILE A 53 12.54 -0.95 -1.89
CA ILE A 53 11.79 -1.49 -3.03
C ILE A 53 12.13 -0.70 -4.30
N ALA A 54 12.09 0.63 -4.23
CA ALA A 54 12.41 1.48 -5.39
C ALA A 54 13.85 1.33 -5.87
N ALA A 55 14.80 1.08 -4.95
CA ALA A 55 16.18 0.79 -5.29
C ALA A 55 16.37 -0.60 -5.93
N ALA A 56 15.63 -1.61 -5.44
CA ALA A 56 15.72 -2.98 -5.94
C ALA A 56 14.97 -3.19 -7.26
N ILE A 57 13.90 -2.43 -7.50
CA ILE A 57 13.02 -2.54 -8.67
C ILE A 57 12.96 -1.17 -9.38
N PRO A 58 13.83 -0.92 -10.38
CA PRO A 58 13.84 0.33 -11.12
C PRO A 58 12.47 0.66 -11.74
N GLY A 59 12.11 1.95 -11.74
CA GLY A 59 10.83 2.41 -12.26
C GLY A 59 9.65 2.26 -11.29
N SER A 60 9.91 1.82 -10.05
CA SER A 60 8.93 1.82 -8.96
C SER A 60 8.81 3.19 -8.29
N GLY A 61 7.74 3.38 -7.53
CA GLY A 61 7.58 4.51 -6.63
C GLY A 61 6.53 4.26 -5.57
N SER A 62 6.38 5.20 -4.65
CA SER A 62 5.49 5.07 -3.50
C SER A 62 4.59 6.30 -3.33
N ASN A 63 3.39 6.05 -2.80
CA ASN A 63 2.55 7.06 -2.18
C ASN A 63 2.20 6.61 -0.76
N GLU A 64 1.83 7.56 0.08
CA GLU A 64 1.29 7.27 1.41
C GLU A 64 -0.23 7.52 1.43
N VAL A 65 -0.97 6.65 2.14
CA VAL A 65 -2.39 6.85 2.43
C VAL A 65 -2.54 8.18 3.17
N VAL A 66 -3.40 9.05 2.64
CA VAL A 66 -3.67 10.35 3.26
C VAL A 66 -4.79 10.18 4.27
N TYR A 67 -4.47 10.28 5.56
CA TYR A 67 -5.46 10.21 6.64
C TYR A 67 -4.88 10.79 7.95
N PRO A 68 -5.68 11.02 9.00
CA PRO A 68 -5.20 11.71 10.20
C PRO A 68 -4.16 10.96 11.04
N ALA A 69 -4.20 9.63 11.07
CA ALA A 69 -3.38 8.77 11.93
C ALA A 69 -3.36 9.22 13.42
N LEU A 70 -4.53 9.40 14.03
CA LEU A 70 -4.65 9.86 15.41
C LEU A 70 -4.67 8.67 16.38
N LEU A 71 -4.22 8.88 17.62
CA LEU A 71 -4.42 7.91 18.72
C LEU A 71 -5.91 7.63 18.97
N SER A 72 -6.80 8.58 18.69
CA SER A 72 -8.23 8.31 18.62
C SER A 72 -8.52 7.47 17.37
N PHE A 73 -8.35 6.15 17.55
CA PHE A 73 -8.26 5.20 16.45
C PHE A 73 -9.46 5.28 15.50
N TRP A 74 -10.65 5.36 16.07
CA TRP A 74 -11.91 5.36 15.34
C TRP A 74 -12.26 6.71 14.68
N ASP A 75 -11.57 7.79 15.04
CA ASP A 75 -11.71 9.09 14.36
C ASP A 75 -10.81 9.19 13.12
N SER A 76 -9.92 8.21 12.89
CA SER A 76 -8.87 8.29 11.87
C SER A 76 -8.81 7.07 10.95
N ALA A 77 -8.77 5.85 11.50
CA ALA A 77 -8.66 4.62 10.71
C ALA A 77 -9.78 4.44 9.68
N PRO A 78 -11.06 4.78 9.95
CA PRO A 78 -12.12 4.73 8.94
C PRO A 78 -11.83 5.58 7.69
N THR A 79 -11.36 6.81 7.88
CA THR A 79 -10.95 7.68 6.76
C THR A 79 -9.76 7.10 6.02
N GLY A 80 -8.81 6.51 6.74
CA GLY A 80 -7.68 5.79 6.16
C GLY A 80 -8.12 4.67 5.22
N ALA A 81 -9.03 3.79 5.66
CA ALA A 81 -9.51 2.67 4.85
C ALA A 81 -10.21 3.15 3.57
N THR A 82 -11.07 4.17 3.67
CA THR A 82 -11.73 4.77 2.51
C THR A 82 -10.72 5.38 1.53
N ASN A 83 -9.75 6.14 2.03
CA ASN A 83 -8.76 6.79 1.17
C ASN A 83 -7.78 5.79 0.55
N ALA A 84 -7.45 4.71 1.25
CA ALA A 84 -6.65 3.62 0.69
C ALA A 84 -7.39 2.93 -0.47
N GLN A 85 -8.68 2.60 -0.31
CA GLN A 85 -9.48 2.04 -1.40
C GLN A 85 -9.53 3.00 -2.60
N GLN A 86 -9.73 4.29 -2.36
CA GLN A 86 -9.77 5.29 -3.42
C GLN A 86 -8.44 5.38 -4.17
N GLN A 87 -7.30 5.42 -3.46
CA GLN A 87 -5.99 5.48 -4.11
C GLN A 87 -5.68 4.21 -4.94
N LEU A 88 -6.12 3.03 -4.48
CA LEU A 88 -5.98 1.79 -5.24
C LEU A 88 -6.85 1.78 -6.50
N GLN A 89 -8.09 2.28 -6.38
CA GLN A 89 -8.99 2.46 -7.52
C GLN A 89 -8.40 3.44 -8.53
N ASP A 90 -7.94 4.61 -8.08
CA ASP A 90 -7.38 5.66 -8.92
C ASP A 90 -6.13 5.18 -9.67
N TYR A 91 -5.26 4.43 -8.99
CA TYR A 91 -4.09 3.85 -9.64
C TYR A 91 -4.48 2.79 -10.66
N TYR A 92 -5.42 1.89 -10.32
CA TYR A 92 -5.88 0.85 -11.26
C TYR A 92 -6.54 1.45 -12.51
N GLU A 93 -7.33 2.51 -12.38
CA GLU A 93 -7.97 3.18 -13.53
C GLU A 93 -6.95 3.80 -14.49
N GLN A 94 -5.86 4.32 -13.96
CA GLN A 94 -4.77 4.87 -14.75
C GLN A 94 -3.85 3.77 -15.31
N CYS A 95 -3.68 2.69 -14.54
CA CYS A 95 -2.65 1.67 -14.71
C CYS A 95 -3.23 0.26 -14.47
N PRO A 96 -4.11 -0.22 -15.36
CA PRO A 96 -4.85 -1.48 -15.15
C PRO A 96 -3.96 -2.72 -15.08
N ASP A 97 -2.74 -2.67 -15.64
CA ASP A 97 -1.75 -3.75 -15.58
C ASP A 97 -0.67 -3.52 -14.50
N GLY A 98 -0.69 -2.37 -13.82
CA GLY A 98 0.32 -1.97 -12.85
C GLY A 98 0.33 -2.86 -11.61
N LYS A 99 1.52 -3.23 -11.13
CA LYS A 99 1.69 -4.03 -9.92
C LYS A 99 1.70 -3.16 -8.67
N ILE A 100 1.07 -3.65 -7.61
CA ILE A 100 0.86 -2.91 -6.37
C ILE A 100 1.49 -3.67 -5.20
N VAL A 101 2.25 -2.97 -4.37
CA VAL A 101 2.75 -3.46 -3.08
C VAL A 101 2.11 -2.63 -1.97
N LEU A 102 1.71 -3.27 -0.88
CA LEU A 102 1.08 -2.63 0.26
C LEU A 102 1.96 -2.76 1.50
N LEU A 103 2.26 -1.64 2.16
CA LEU A 103 3.05 -1.62 3.40
C LEU A 103 2.22 -0.97 4.52
N GLY A 104 1.93 -1.69 5.60
CA GLY A 104 1.15 -1.20 6.74
C GLY A 104 1.93 -1.29 8.05
N TYR A 105 1.85 -0.25 8.88
CA TYR A 105 2.42 -0.25 10.23
C TYR A 105 1.39 0.16 11.26
N SER A 106 1.26 -0.62 12.35
CA SER A 106 0.35 -0.36 13.46
C SER A 106 -1.06 -0.07 12.91
N GLN A 107 -1.64 1.11 13.19
CA GLN A 107 -2.94 1.53 12.68
C GLN A 107 -3.06 1.44 11.14
N GLY A 108 -1.99 1.69 10.42
CA GLY A 108 -1.93 1.59 8.96
C GLY A 108 -2.14 0.17 8.45
N SER A 109 -1.73 -0.84 9.22
CA SER A 109 -2.03 -2.23 8.89
C SER A 109 -3.53 -2.50 8.93
N TYR A 110 -4.23 -2.02 9.96
CA TYR A 110 -5.69 -2.11 10.04
C TYR A 110 -6.37 -1.36 8.88
N VAL A 111 -5.87 -0.17 8.54
CA VAL A 111 -6.37 0.63 7.41
C VAL A 111 -6.31 -0.19 6.11
N LEU A 112 -5.18 -0.84 5.84
CA LEU A 112 -5.00 -1.63 4.62
C LEU A 112 -5.83 -2.91 4.64
N THR A 113 -5.88 -3.65 5.76
CA THR A 113 -6.70 -4.86 5.81
C THR A 113 -8.18 -4.55 5.67
N THR A 114 -8.66 -3.42 6.23
CA THR A 114 -10.06 -2.99 6.06
C THR A 114 -10.32 -2.59 4.61
N ALA A 115 -9.38 -1.91 3.95
CA ALA A 115 -9.49 -1.55 2.55
C ALA A 115 -9.56 -2.79 1.63
N LEU A 116 -8.84 -3.86 1.97
CA LEU A 116 -8.82 -5.10 1.20
C LEU A 116 -10.02 -6.01 1.47
N ALA A 117 -10.30 -6.27 2.74
CA ALA A 117 -11.27 -7.26 3.18
C ALA A 117 -12.68 -6.70 3.40
N GLY A 118 -12.84 -5.38 3.40
CA GLY A 118 -14.06 -4.72 3.83
C GLY A 118 -14.21 -4.74 5.34
N GLY A 119 -15.39 -4.39 5.85
CA GLY A 119 -15.64 -4.35 7.29
C GLY A 119 -16.85 -3.50 7.65
N ASN A 120 -17.19 -3.44 8.93
CA ASN A 120 -18.18 -2.48 9.41
C ASN A 120 -17.79 -1.98 10.80
N TYR A 121 -17.84 -0.67 10.99
CA TYR A 121 -17.69 -0.06 12.29
C TYR A 121 -18.65 1.12 12.44
N SER A 122 -19.40 1.14 13.54
CA SER A 122 -20.31 2.25 13.91
C SER A 122 -21.24 2.72 12.77
N GLY A 123 -21.71 1.78 11.93
CA GLY A 123 -22.60 2.07 10.80
C GLY A 123 -21.89 2.49 9.51
N GLN A 124 -20.57 2.71 9.54
CA GLN A 124 -19.75 2.82 8.33
C GLN A 124 -19.33 1.43 7.87
N GLY A 125 -19.74 1.06 6.66
CA GLY A 125 -19.38 -0.22 6.04
C GLY A 125 -18.41 -0.02 4.90
N TRP A 126 -17.50 -0.98 4.72
CA TRP A 126 -16.62 -1.11 3.57
C TRP A 126 -16.90 -2.45 2.89
N SER A 127 -17.05 -2.41 1.58
CA SER A 127 -17.02 -3.62 0.76
C SER A 127 -15.58 -4.07 0.58
N PRO A 128 -15.33 -5.37 0.38
CA PRO A 128 -14.03 -5.86 -0.06
C PRO A 128 -13.56 -5.15 -1.34
N LEU A 129 -12.25 -5.02 -1.50
CA LEU A 129 -11.66 -4.45 -2.71
C LEU A 129 -12.11 -5.24 -3.94
N ALA A 130 -12.40 -4.53 -5.03
CA ALA A 130 -12.85 -5.15 -6.27
C ALA A 130 -11.80 -6.16 -6.79
N SER A 131 -12.24 -7.33 -7.23
CA SER A 131 -11.35 -8.47 -7.54
C SER A 131 -10.37 -8.18 -8.68
N ASN A 132 -10.73 -7.31 -9.62
CA ASN A 132 -9.84 -6.84 -10.68
C ASN A 132 -8.65 -6.05 -10.12
N ILE A 133 -8.86 -5.24 -9.08
CA ILE A 133 -7.77 -4.51 -8.41
C ILE A 133 -6.98 -5.46 -7.49
N ALA A 134 -7.67 -6.38 -6.82
CA ALA A 134 -7.04 -7.40 -5.96
C ALA A 134 -5.99 -8.25 -6.70
N ASN A 135 -6.19 -8.49 -8.01
CA ASN A 135 -5.27 -9.20 -8.88
C ASN A 135 -3.97 -8.43 -9.19
N ASN A 136 -3.97 -7.11 -8.98
CA ASN A 136 -2.80 -6.27 -9.17
C ASN A 136 -1.95 -6.16 -7.89
N ILE A 137 -2.50 -6.55 -6.73
CA ILE A 137 -1.75 -6.63 -5.48
C ILE A 137 -0.75 -7.78 -5.59
N ALA A 138 0.54 -7.46 -5.66
CA ALA A 138 1.65 -8.40 -5.79
C ALA A 138 2.21 -8.84 -4.45
N ALA A 139 2.20 -7.95 -3.44
CA ALA A 139 2.65 -8.26 -2.09
C ALA A 139 1.97 -7.34 -1.06
N ILE A 140 1.79 -7.85 0.16
CA ILE A 140 1.29 -7.10 1.31
C ILE A 140 2.22 -7.42 2.48
N VAL A 141 2.71 -6.37 3.14
CA VAL A 141 3.59 -6.47 4.30
C VAL A 141 2.99 -5.64 5.42
N LEU A 142 2.63 -6.29 6.51
CA LEU A 142 1.99 -5.66 7.66
C LEU A 142 2.85 -5.82 8.91
N PHE A 143 2.93 -4.76 9.69
CA PHE A 143 3.57 -4.76 11.00
C PHE A 143 2.54 -4.31 12.02
N GLY A 144 2.28 -5.11 13.06
CA GLY A 144 1.42 -4.76 14.19
C GLY A 144 -0.06 -4.55 13.87
N ASP A 145 -0.67 -5.41 13.04
CA ASP A 145 -2.08 -5.25 12.66
C ASP A 145 -3.06 -5.42 13.83
N GLN A 146 -3.73 -4.34 14.21
CA GLN A 146 -4.73 -4.36 15.29
C GLN A 146 -6.07 -5.00 14.89
N SER A 147 -6.28 -5.39 13.62
CA SER A 147 -7.50 -6.13 13.20
C SER A 147 -7.73 -7.39 14.05
N ARG A 148 -6.64 -8.01 14.54
CA ARG A 148 -6.64 -9.15 15.47
C ARG A 148 -7.21 -8.83 16.85
N MET A 149 -6.95 -7.62 17.37
CA MET A 149 -7.36 -7.19 18.71
C MET A 149 -8.79 -6.64 18.73
N LEU A 150 -9.22 -6.03 17.62
CA LEU A 150 -10.52 -5.34 17.51
C LEU A 150 -11.69 -6.27 17.16
N GLY A 151 -11.50 -7.59 17.26
CA GLY A 151 -12.59 -8.56 17.10
C GLY A 151 -13.10 -8.72 15.67
N GLN A 152 -12.34 -8.26 14.66
CA GLN A 152 -12.63 -8.53 13.24
C GLN A 152 -12.24 -9.95 12.81
N GLY A 153 -11.75 -10.75 13.77
CA GLY A 153 -11.60 -12.19 13.73
C GLY A 153 -11.72 -12.78 15.14
N THR A 154 -12.16 -14.03 15.27
CA THR A 154 -12.07 -14.73 16.56
C THR A 154 -10.61 -14.94 16.91
N LEU A 155 -10.18 -14.47 18.09
CA LEU A 155 -8.95 -14.95 18.73
C LEU A 155 -8.92 -16.48 18.56
N ALA A 156 -7.84 -17.02 18.00
CA ALA A 156 -7.52 -18.40 18.36
C ALA A 156 -7.37 -18.36 19.88
N THR A 157 -8.32 -18.95 20.60
CA THR A 157 -8.33 -19.01 22.05
C THR A 157 -6.97 -19.56 22.49
N GLY A 158 -6.11 -18.69 23.03
CA GLY A 158 -4.69 -18.99 23.28
C GLY A 158 -3.66 -18.08 22.61
N THR A 159 -4.06 -16.96 21.99
CA THR A 159 -3.12 -15.89 21.55
C THR A 159 -3.48 -14.56 22.21
N ASN A 160 -3.26 -14.50 23.51
CA ASN A 160 -2.51 -13.40 24.08
C ASN A 160 -1.23 -13.21 23.22
N CYS A 161 -0.75 -11.97 23.04
CA CYS A 161 0.59 -11.66 22.49
C CYS A 161 1.66 -12.21 23.44
N ALA A 162 1.67 -13.52 23.67
CA ALA A 162 2.52 -14.28 24.58
C ALA A 162 2.85 -15.65 23.96
N THR A 163 2.23 -16.00 22.83
CA THR A 163 2.50 -17.21 22.04
C THR A 163 2.98 -16.76 20.68
N THR A 164 4.30 -16.79 20.50
CA THR A 164 5.08 -16.59 19.26
C THR A 164 4.25 -16.20 18.04
N CYS A 165 4.18 -14.90 17.75
CA CYS A 165 3.95 -14.40 16.41
C CYS A 165 5.09 -14.94 15.51
N THR A 166 4.93 -16.14 14.94
CA THR A 166 5.80 -16.54 13.85
C THR A 166 5.36 -15.76 12.62
N ALA A 167 6.32 -15.14 11.93
CA ALA A 167 6.17 -14.34 10.70
C ALA A 167 5.51 -15.09 9.52
N THR A 168 4.88 -16.24 9.77
CA THR A 168 4.28 -17.16 8.80
C THR A 168 2.84 -17.52 9.18
N ALA A 169 2.22 -16.81 10.12
CA ALA A 169 0.84 -17.05 10.52
C ALA A 169 -0.10 -16.13 9.71
N PRO A 170 -0.64 -16.57 8.55
CA PRO A 170 -1.64 -15.80 7.84
C PRO A 170 -2.78 -15.50 8.79
N LEU A 171 -3.13 -14.21 8.88
CA LEU A 171 -4.26 -13.65 9.62
C LEU A 171 -5.26 -14.74 10.04
N ALA A 172 -5.20 -15.15 11.31
CA ALA A 172 -6.15 -16.10 11.90
C ALA A 172 -7.52 -15.43 12.12
N LEU A 173 -8.01 -14.69 11.14
CA LEU A 173 -9.28 -14.01 11.17
C LEU A 173 -10.37 -15.04 10.85
N LYS A 174 -11.39 -15.12 11.71
CA LYS A 174 -12.64 -15.87 11.47
C LYS A 174 -13.81 -14.88 11.42
N GLY A 175 -14.60 -14.92 10.34
CA GLY A 175 -15.74 -14.02 10.12
C GLY A 175 -15.89 -13.64 8.64
N PRO A 176 -16.83 -12.78 8.24
CA PRO A 176 -16.96 -12.33 6.84
C PRO A 176 -15.67 -11.70 6.28
N TYR A 177 -14.84 -11.16 7.18
CA TYR A 177 -13.49 -10.64 6.92
C TYR A 177 -12.50 -11.73 6.42
N SER A 178 -12.67 -12.98 6.88
CA SER A 178 -11.73 -14.07 6.59
C SER A 178 -11.75 -14.49 5.13
N THR A 179 -12.93 -14.54 4.50
CA THR A 179 -13.05 -15.02 3.12
C THR A 179 -12.43 -14.02 2.13
N SER A 180 -12.62 -12.73 2.38
CA SER A 180 -12.12 -11.68 1.49
C SER A 180 -10.62 -11.46 1.61
N ILE A 181 -10.03 -11.62 2.80
CA ILE A 181 -8.58 -11.49 2.97
C ILE A 181 -7.80 -12.75 2.56
N GLN A 182 -8.43 -13.92 2.60
CA GLN A 182 -7.82 -15.22 2.22
C GLN A 182 -7.23 -15.22 0.80
N VAL A 183 -7.78 -14.42 -0.11
CA VAL A 183 -7.30 -14.33 -1.50
C VAL A 183 -5.88 -13.76 -1.63
N TYR A 184 -5.34 -13.18 -0.54
CA TYR A 184 -4.01 -12.61 -0.49
C TYR A 184 -3.03 -13.42 0.36
N PHE A 185 -3.44 -14.53 0.98
CA PHE A 185 -2.59 -15.30 1.91
C PHE A 185 -1.32 -15.87 1.29
N ASP A 186 -1.29 -16.03 -0.03
CA ASP A 186 -0.11 -16.45 -0.79
C ASP A 186 0.94 -15.34 -0.96
N ARG A 187 0.59 -14.09 -0.63
CA ARG A 187 1.40 -12.89 -0.84
C ARG A 187 1.25 -11.86 0.28
N LEU A 188 0.79 -12.28 1.44
CA LEU A 188 0.62 -11.48 2.64
C LEU A 188 1.61 -11.97 3.70
N GLU A 189 2.46 -11.07 4.15
CA GLU A 189 3.37 -11.28 5.27
C GLU A 189 3.01 -10.32 6.40
N GLU A 190 2.97 -10.82 7.64
CA GLU A 190 2.59 -10.05 8.82
C GLU A 190 3.55 -10.34 9.98
N TRP A 191 4.02 -9.28 10.62
CA TRP A 191 4.81 -9.33 11.86
C TRP A 191 4.02 -8.71 13.01
N CYS A 192 3.98 -9.37 14.16
CA CYS A 192 3.43 -8.83 15.41
C CYS A 192 4.41 -9.05 16.57
N ASP A 193 4.37 -8.16 17.56
CA ASP A 193 5.14 -8.33 18.79
C ASP A 193 4.53 -9.50 19.60
N ALA A 194 5.34 -10.52 19.85
CA ALA A 194 4.95 -11.75 20.55
C ALA A 194 4.96 -11.60 22.07
N ASP A 195 5.43 -10.47 22.60
CA ASP A 195 5.73 -10.28 24.03
C ASP A 195 4.73 -9.34 24.74
N GLY A 196 3.73 -8.84 24.03
CA GLY A 196 2.59 -8.12 24.62
C GLY A 196 2.84 -6.66 24.96
N GLU A 197 4.01 -6.12 24.59
CA GLU A 197 4.27 -4.70 24.53
C GLU A 197 3.72 -4.17 23.20
N ALA A 198 2.71 -3.31 23.25
CA ALA A 198 2.33 -2.54 22.08
C ALA A 198 3.51 -1.63 21.72
N ASP A 199 4.10 -1.85 20.55
CA ASP A 199 5.05 -0.96 19.87
C ASP A 199 6.55 -1.11 20.22
N GLY A 200 6.96 -2.10 21.02
CA GLY A 200 8.34 -2.22 21.52
C GLY A 200 9.38 -2.76 20.51
N ASP A 201 9.08 -3.85 19.81
CA ASP A 201 10.11 -4.59 19.04
C ASP A 201 9.99 -4.49 17.50
N PHE A 202 9.07 -3.69 16.96
CA PHE A 202 8.89 -3.52 15.51
C PHE A 202 10.08 -2.87 14.80
N ALA A 203 10.89 -2.08 15.52
CA ALA A 203 12.09 -1.44 14.99
C ALA A 203 13.20 -2.43 14.58
N LYS A 204 13.09 -3.72 14.94
CA LYS A 204 14.03 -4.76 14.48
C LYS A 204 13.63 -5.41 13.16
N ALA A 205 12.40 -5.18 12.68
CA ALA A 205 11.86 -5.77 11.46
C ALA A 205 11.88 -4.81 10.26
N ILE A 206 12.10 -3.51 10.51
CA ILE A 206 12.27 -2.41 9.55
C ILE A 206 13.76 -2.09 9.43
#